data_AF-A0A317EIE9-F1
#
_entry.id   AF-A0A317EIE9-F1
#
_cell.length_a   1.000
_cell.length_b   1.000
_cell.length_c   1.000
_cell.angle_alpha   90.00
_cell.angle_beta   90.00
_cell.angle_gamma   90.00
#
_symmetry.space_group_name_H-M   'P 1'
#
loop_
_entity.id
_entity.type
_entity.pdbx_description
1 polymer ?
#
loop_
_entity_poly.entity_id
_entity_poly.type
_entity_poly.pdbx_seq_one_letter_code
_entity_poly.pdbx_strand_id
1 'polypeptide(L)'
;MAKTKDFGGLESNNKNIGNGVNALIKSPVQPKTTAKEEQNNEDNTDMSNYPLRIPRATLKVLKSIALDKDTSLKDLIMVALQEKYGI
;
A
#
# COMPACT_ATOMS: atom_id res chain seq x y z
N MET A 1 12.35 -11.93 -40.76
CA MET A 1 11.98 -13.29 -40.29
C MET A 1 12.79 -13.60 -39.05
N ALA A 2 12.18 -13.62 -37.87
CA ALA A 2 12.71 -14.20 -36.63
C ALA A 2 11.47 -14.42 -35.73
N LYS A 3 10.82 -15.59 -35.75
CA LYS A 3 11.16 -16.83 -35.02
C LYS A 3 11.53 -16.58 -33.55
N THR A 4 10.48 -16.59 -32.74
CA THR A 4 10.28 -17.43 -31.54
C THR A 4 11.47 -17.82 -30.66
N LYS A 5 11.23 -17.56 -29.37
CA LYS A 5 11.43 -18.42 -28.20
C LYS A 5 12.85 -18.61 -27.71
N ASP A 6 13.09 -18.10 -26.51
CA ASP A 6 13.67 -18.91 -25.45
C ASP A 6 12.86 -18.72 -24.16
N PHE A 7 12.24 -19.82 -23.75
CA PHE A 7 11.74 -20.05 -22.39
C PHE A 7 12.93 -20.55 -21.56
N GLY A 8 13.16 -19.96 -20.40
CA GLY A 8 13.93 -20.63 -19.34
C GLY A 8 14.90 -19.70 -18.63
N GLY A 9 14.79 -19.64 -17.31
CA GLY A 9 15.79 -18.93 -16.53
C GLY A 9 15.47 -18.76 -15.05
N LEU A 10 15.63 -19.86 -14.31
CA LEU A 10 16.18 -19.90 -12.95
C LEU A 10 15.38 -19.33 -11.77
N GLU A 11 14.95 -20.29 -10.94
CA GLU A 11 14.74 -20.22 -9.50
C GLU A 11 15.88 -19.52 -8.74
N SER A 12 15.57 -18.74 -7.69
CA SER A 12 16.32 -18.65 -6.39
C SER A 12 15.66 -17.60 -5.49
N ASN A 13 14.94 -17.97 -4.42
CA ASN A 13 15.45 -18.17 -3.05
C ASN A 13 16.45 -17.11 -2.58
N ASN A 14 16.04 -16.12 -1.75
CA ASN A 14 16.71 -15.88 -0.46
C ASN A 14 15.91 -14.96 0.50
N LYS A 15 15.85 -15.38 1.76
CA LYS A 15 15.34 -14.66 2.94
C LYS A 15 16.50 -13.95 3.65
N ASN A 16 16.23 -12.73 4.12
CA ASN A 16 16.64 -12.21 5.44
C ASN A 16 18.14 -11.90 5.70
N ILE A 17 18.35 -11.07 6.73
CA ILE A 17 19.54 -10.91 7.59
C ILE A 17 20.55 -9.87 7.06
N GLY A 18 20.85 -8.78 7.76
CA GLY A 18 20.47 -8.36 9.10
C GLY A 18 21.35 -7.20 9.59
N ASN A 19 21.02 -6.75 10.81
CA ASN A 19 21.86 -6.21 11.89
C ASN A 19 23.19 -5.53 11.48
N GLY A 20 23.52 -4.32 11.92
CA GLY A 20 23.15 -3.66 13.17
C GLY A 20 24.39 -2.93 13.71
N VAL A 21 24.11 -1.95 14.56
CA VAL A 21 24.94 -1.34 15.62
C VAL A 21 26.23 -0.56 15.26
N ASN A 22 26.38 0.53 16.02
CA ASN A 22 27.55 1.39 16.26
C ASN A 22 27.76 2.56 15.28
N ALA A 23 28.04 3.79 15.70
CA ALA A 23 28.53 4.29 16.98
C ALA A 23 28.23 5.79 17.16
N LEU A 24 28.06 6.19 18.42
CA LEU A 24 28.07 7.57 18.89
C LEU A 24 29.34 8.33 18.44
N ILE A 25 29.26 9.41 17.66
CA ILE A 25 30.24 10.53 17.68
C ILE A 25 29.53 11.85 17.31
N LYS A 26 29.95 12.92 17.98
CA LYS A 26 29.34 14.26 18.13
C LYS A 26 29.47 15.19 16.91
N SER A 27 28.39 15.95 16.66
CA SER A 27 28.28 17.36 16.22
C SER A 27 29.03 17.85 14.95
N PRO A 28 28.84 19.11 14.55
CA PRO A 28 27.67 19.68 13.86
C PRO A 28 28.09 20.23 12.47
N VAL A 29 27.14 20.74 11.67
CA VAL A 29 27.26 21.69 10.53
C VAL A 29 26.39 21.26 9.34
N GLN A 30 25.39 22.09 9.02
CA GLN A 30 24.62 22.12 7.75
C GLN A 30 25.56 22.27 6.52
N PRO A 31 25.12 22.19 5.23
CA PRO A 31 23.81 21.86 4.65
C PRO A 31 23.90 20.87 3.46
N LYS A 32 22.73 20.61 2.85
CA LYS A 32 22.44 20.29 1.42
C LYS A 32 22.01 18.85 1.09
N THR A 33 20.79 18.81 0.51
CA THR A 33 20.30 17.95 -0.58
C THR A 33 20.25 16.45 -0.24
N THR A 34 19.16 15.69 -0.42
CA THR A 34 18.23 15.69 -1.56
C THR A 34 17.10 14.69 -1.25
N ALA A 35 15.96 14.93 -1.88
CA ALA A 35 15.01 13.93 -2.40
C ALA A 35 13.97 13.28 -1.46
N LYS A 36 12.72 13.47 -1.91
CA LYS A 36 11.47 12.75 -1.62
C LYS A 36 10.88 12.92 -0.23
N GLU A 37 10.01 13.92 -0.15
CA GLU A 37 8.81 13.86 0.68
C GLU A 37 7.93 12.69 0.21
N GLU A 38 8.19 11.50 0.76
CA GLU A 38 7.10 10.55 1.03
C GLU A 38 6.65 10.88 2.44
N GLN A 39 5.54 11.63 2.51
CA GLN A 39 4.90 12.01 3.76
C GLN A 39 4.38 10.73 4.43
N ASN A 40 5.27 10.14 5.22
CA ASN A 40 5.02 9.09 6.18
C ASN A 40 4.05 9.66 7.22
N ASN A 41 2.79 9.28 7.14
CA ASN A 41 1.89 9.41 8.27
C ASN A 41 1.75 8.03 8.89
N GLU A 42 2.58 7.84 9.91
CA GLU A 42 2.60 6.72 10.83
C GLU A 42 1.33 6.80 11.69
N ASP A 43 0.36 5.93 11.42
CA ASP A 43 -0.68 5.60 12.40
C ASP A 43 -0.81 4.07 12.50
N ASN A 44 -0.59 3.60 13.71
CA ASN A 44 -0.51 2.21 14.13
C ASN A 44 -1.86 1.51 13.95
N THR A 45 -2.05 0.78 12.87
CA THR A 45 -2.96 -0.37 12.82
C THR A 45 -2.41 -1.39 11.83
N ASP A 46 -2.39 -2.67 12.21
CA ASP A 46 -2.24 -3.80 11.28
C ASP A 46 -3.40 -3.78 10.27
N MET A 47 -3.38 -2.85 9.32
CA MET A 47 -4.37 -2.74 8.26
C MET A 47 -4.14 -3.90 7.29
N SER A 48 -4.81 -5.01 7.57
CA SER A 48 -4.89 -6.14 6.64
C SER A 48 -5.57 -5.67 5.36
N ASN A 49 -4.80 -5.59 4.28
CA ASN A 49 -5.34 -5.27 2.96
C ASN A 49 -6.01 -6.52 2.37
N TYR A 50 -7.33 -6.53 2.30
CA TYR A 50 -8.09 -7.63 1.72
C TYR A 50 -8.70 -7.24 0.36
N PRO A 51 -8.29 -7.87 -0.76
CA PRO A 51 -8.87 -7.59 -2.06
C PRO A 51 -10.30 -8.13 -2.13
N LEU A 52 -11.28 -7.22 -2.20
CA LEU A 52 -12.69 -7.59 -2.32
C LEU A 52 -13.10 -7.73 -3.79
N ARG A 53 -13.63 -8.90 -4.16
CA ARG A 53 -14.20 -9.14 -5.50
C ARG A 53 -15.69 -8.80 -5.49
N ILE A 54 -16.09 -7.84 -6.33
CA ILE A 54 -17.47 -7.35 -6.44
C ILE A 54 -17.91 -7.38 -7.91
N PRO A 55 -19.18 -7.68 -8.22
CA PRO A 55 -19.72 -7.51 -9.58
C PRO A 55 -19.52 -6.08 -10.11
N ARG A 56 -19.15 -5.95 -11.39
CA ARG A 56 -18.87 -4.66 -12.03
C ARG A 56 -20.04 -3.67 -11.95
N ALA A 57 -21.27 -4.17 -12.08
CA ALA A 57 -22.49 -3.35 -11.98
C ALA A 57 -22.61 -2.72 -10.59
N THR A 58 -22.47 -3.53 -9.54
CA THR A 58 -22.51 -3.07 -8.14
C THR A 58 -21.38 -2.07 -7.85
N LEU A 59 -20.16 -2.31 -8.35
CA LEU A 59 -19.05 -1.38 -8.15
C LEU A 59 -19.30 0.00 -8.79
N LYS A 60 -19.97 0.06 -9.94
CA LYS A 60 -20.36 1.34 -10.56
C LYS A 60 -21.33 2.11 -9.68
N VAL A 61 -22.35 1.43 -9.17
CA VAL A 61 -23.36 2.04 -8.28
C VAL A 61 -22.70 2.56 -7.01
N LEU A 62 -21.84 1.74 -6.37
CA LEU A 62 -21.12 2.16 -5.16
C LEU A 62 -20.23 3.38 -5.41
N LYS A 63 -19.57 3.47 -6.57
CA LYS A 63 -18.79 4.66 -6.93
C LYS A 63 -19.65 5.91 -7.13
N SER A 64 -20.82 5.78 -7.74
CA SER A 64 -21.76 6.90 -7.87
C SER A 64 -22.26 7.38 -6.51
N ILE A 65 -22.57 6.46 -5.59
CA ILE A 65 -22.98 6.80 -4.22
C ILE A 65 -21.84 7.48 -3.45
N ALA A 66 -20.61 6.97 -3.58
CA ALA A 66 -19.45 7.56 -2.92
C ALA A 66 -19.23 9.02 -3.39
N LEU A 67 -19.37 9.26 -4.69
CA LEU A 67 -19.27 10.60 -5.28
C LEU A 67 -20.39 11.54 -4.80
N ASP A 68 -21.63 11.05 -4.76
CA ASP A 68 -22.79 11.82 -4.28
C ASP A 68 -22.64 12.25 -2.81
N LYS A 69 -22.01 11.40 -2.00
CA LYS A 69 -21.75 11.66 -0.57
C LYS A 69 -20.45 12.42 -0.31
N ASP A 70 -19.67 12.75 -1.34
CA ASP A 70 -18.32 13.32 -1.21
C ASP A 70 -17.40 12.50 -0.28
N THR A 71 -17.47 11.16 -0.40
CA THR A 71 -16.68 10.20 0.41
C THR A 71 -15.85 9.28 -0.46
N SER A 72 -14.83 8.64 0.14
CA SER A 72 -14.11 7.58 -0.54
C SER A 72 -14.92 6.27 -0.57
N LEU A 73 -14.70 5.44 -1.58
CA LEU A 73 -15.30 4.11 -1.64
C LEU A 73 -14.89 3.23 -0.44
N LYS A 74 -13.67 3.43 0.09
CA LYS A 74 -13.18 2.72 1.28
C LYS A 74 -14.02 3.10 2.49
N ASP A 75 -14.22 4.39 2.72
CA ASP A 75 -14.98 4.88 3.87
C ASP A 75 -16.43 4.45 3.78
N LEU A 76 -17.04 4.52 2.59
CA LEU A 76 -18.40 4.02 2.37
C LEU A 76 -18.54 2.53 2.73
N ILE A 77 -17.55 1.70 2.40
CA ILE A 77 -17.54 0.27 2.77
C ILE A 77 -17.33 0.11 4.28
N MET A 78 -16.41 0.85 4.89
CA MET A 78 -16.16 0.78 6.35
C MET A 78 -17.40 1.17 7.15
N VAL A 79 -18.08 2.26 6.78
CA VAL A 79 -19.34 2.69 7.40
C VAL A 79 -20.40 1.59 7.30
N ALA A 80 -20.57 0.99 6.12
CA ALA A 80 -21.53 -0.09 5.93
C ALA A 80 -21.20 -1.34 6.76
N LEU A 81 -19.90 -1.66 6.94
CA LEU A 81 -19.46 -2.75 7.80
C LEU A 81 -19.70 -2.45 9.28
N GLN A 82 -19.44 -1.21 9.71
CA GLN A 82 -19.71 -0.75 11.06
C GLN A 82 -21.21 -0.81 11.38
N GLU A 83 -22.08 -0.38 10.47
CA GLU A 83 -23.53 -0.47 10.63
C GLU A 83 -24.04 -1.92 10.69
N LYS A 84 -23.41 -2.84 9.94
CA LYS A 84 -23.86 -4.23 9.86
C LYS A 84 -23.29 -5.15 10.94
N TYR A 85 -22.06 -4.91 11.36
CA TYR A 85 -21.31 -5.82 12.24
C TYR A 85 -20.81 -5.16 13.52
N GLY A 86 -20.95 -3.83 13.66
CA GLY A 86 -20.46 -3.09 14.83
C GLY A 86 -18.94 -3.05 14.95
N ILE A 87 -18.23 -3.31 13.84
CA ILE A 87 -16.76 -3.26 13.75
C ILE A 87 -16.26 -1.90 13.27
#